data_AF-A0A2T7X3B2-F1
#
_entry.id   AF-A0A2T7X3B2-F1
#
_cell.length_a   1.000
_cell.length_b   1.000
_cell.length_c   1.000
_cell.angle_alpha   90.00
_cell.angle_beta   90.00
_cell.angle_gamma   90.00
#
_symmetry.space_group_name_H-M   'P 1'
#
loop_
_entity.id
_entity.type
_entity.pdbx_description
1 polymer ?
#
loop_
_entity_poly.entity_id
_entity_poly.type
_entity_poly.pdbx_seq_one_letter_code
_entity_poly.pdbx_strand_id
1 'polypeptide(L)'
;MSDSLTTYLPEVPYATPRLSSAREHLVRAADHLWRVQDRTERVLGHLRIVADPLGLRYRAERLHLATGTFRIVGEFWRADDAVAALRYS
;
A
#
# COMPACT_ATOMS: atom_id res chain seq x y z
N MET A 1 -22.49 35.39 0.50
CA MET A 1 -21.70 34.28 1.04
C MET A 1 -22.22 33.03 0.34
N SER A 2 -21.49 32.53 -0.65
CA SER A 2 -21.89 31.32 -1.37
C SER A 2 -21.21 30.14 -0.71
N ASP A 3 -21.97 29.41 0.11
CA ASP A 3 -21.58 28.10 0.63
C ASP A 3 -21.37 27.16 -0.56
N SER A 4 -20.11 26.91 -0.87
CA SER A 4 -19.73 25.84 -1.79
C SER A 4 -19.94 24.54 -1.04
N LEU A 5 -21.12 23.95 -1.19
CA LEU A 5 -21.39 22.57 -0.81
C LEU A 5 -20.51 21.68 -1.70
N THR A 6 -19.28 21.42 -1.26
CA THR A 6 -18.47 20.33 -1.79
C THR A 6 -19.21 19.05 -1.45
N THR A 7 -20.00 18.56 -2.40
CA THR A 7 -20.52 17.19 -2.38
C THR A 7 -19.31 16.27 -2.21
N TYR A 8 -19.11 15.74 -1.00
CA TYR A 8 -18.17 14.68 -0.74
C TYR A 8 -18.71 13.43 -1.44
N LEU A 9 -18.34 13.24 -2.70
CA LEU A 9 -18.47 11.92 -3.33
C LEU A 9 -17.55 10.98 -2.54
N PRO A 10 -18.03 9.80 -2.10
CA PRO A 10 -17.14 8.85 -1.45
C PRO A 10 -16.01 8.52 -2.41
N GLU A 11 -14.76 8.79 -1.99
CA GLU A 11 -13.59 8.40 -2.75
C GLU A 11 -13.64 6.87 -2.89
N VAL A 12 -13.78 6.39 -4.14
CA VAL A 12 -13.90 4.95 -4.39
C VAL A 12 -12.61 4.30 -3.92
N PRO A 13 -12.64 3.42 -2.91
CA PRO A 13 -11.43 2.80 -2.41
C PRO A 13 -10.77 2.02 -3.54
N TYR A 14 -9.45 2.19 -3.70
CA TYR A 14 -8.70 1.44 -4.69
C TYR A 14 -8.91 -0.06 -4.50
N ALA A 15 -9.12 -0.79 -5.59
CA ALA A 15 -9.20 -2.24 -5.55
C ALA A 15 -7.92 -2.84 -4.95
N THR A 16 -8.04 -3.95 -4.23
CA THR A 16 -6.87 -4.67 -3.73
C THR A 16 -5.99 -5.08 -4.92
N PRO A 17 -4.70 -4.69 -4.95
CA PRO A 17 -3.80 -5.08 -6.02
C PRO A 17 -3.73 -6.60 -6.16
N ARG A 18 -3.73 -7.08 -7.40
CA ARG A 18 -3.55 -8.51 -7.68
C ARG A 18 -2.05 -8.79 -7.74
N LEU A 19 -1.59 -9.72 -6.91
CA LEU A 19 -0.24 -10.25 -6.96
C LEU A 19 -0.20 -11.45 -7.91
N SER A 20 0.91 -11.58 -8.65
CA SER A 20 1.14 -12.72 -9.54
C SER A 20 1.49 -14.00 -8.77
N SER A 21 2.09 -13.85 -7.58
CA SER A 21 2.50 -14.95 -6.71
C SER A 21 1.55 -15.12 -5.53
N ALA A 22 1.33 -16.37 -5.10
CA ALA A 22 0.59 -16.71 -3.90
C ALA A 22 1.48 -16.81 -2.63
N ARG A 23 2.74 -16.35 -2.70
CA ARG A 23 3.66 -16.34 -1.55
C ARG A 23 3.26 -15.32 -0.50
N GLU A 24 2.67 -14.23 -0.95
CA GLU A 24 2.17 -13.15 -0.12
C GLU A 24 0.71 -12.86 -0.46
N HIS A 25 -0.03 -12.35 0.52
CA HIS A 25 -1.38 -11.83 0.32
C HIS A 25 -1.54 -10.45 0.93
N LEU A 26 -2.51 -9.71 0.42
CA LEU A 26 -2.79 -8.33 0.81
C LEU A 26 -4.04 -8.27 1.66
N VAL A 27 -3.88 -7.81 2.90
CA VAL A 27 -5.00 -7.56 3.82
C VAL A 27 -5.23 -6.05 3.89
N ARG A 28 -6.42 -5.58 3.53
CA ARG A 28 -6.75 -4.14 3.57
C ARG A 28 -6.53 -3.58 4.99
N ALA A 29 -5.92 -2.41 5.05
CA ALA A 29 -5.66 -1.67 6.28
C ALA A 29 -6.22 -0.24 6.23
N ALA A 30 -6.30 0.37 5.04
CA ALA A 30 -7.02 1.62 4.77
C ALA A 30 -7.41 1.68 3.27
N ASP A 31 -7.95 2.82 2.81
CA ASP A 31 -8.40 3.00 1.42
C ASP A 31 -7.27 2.78 0.40
N HIS A 32 -6.07 3.24 0.75
CA HIS A 32 -4.86 3.19 -0.07
C HIS A 32 -3.78 2.27 0.49
N LEU A 33 -4.07 1.49 1.53
CA LEU A 33 -3.07 0.80 2.33
C LEU A 33 -3.45 -0.66 2.58
N TRP A 34 -2.49 -1.56 2.38
CA TRP A 34 -2.61 -2.98 2.67
C TRP A 34 -1.44 -3.44 3.53
N ARG A 35 -1.72 -4.36 4.45
CA ARG A 35 -0.70 -5.19 5.09
C ARG A 35 -0.29 -6.28 4.11
N VAL A 36 1.01 -6.42 3.92
CA VAL A 36 1.61 -7.53 3.16
C VAL A 36 1.91 -8.63 4.15
N GLN A 37 1.27 -9.78 3.98
CA GLN A 37 1.47 -10.95 4.83
C GLN A 37 2.05 -12.10 4.02
N ASP A 38 2.93 -12.89 4.64
CA ASP A 38 3.33 -14.17 4.08
C ASP A 38 2.29 -15.27 4.38
N ARG A 39 2.55 -16.49 3.88
CA ARG A 39 1.67 -17.66 4.09
C ARG A 39 1.48 -18.08 5.55
N THR A 40 2.31 -17.58 6.47
CA THR A 40 2.20 -17.81 7.92
C THR A 40 1.49 -16.66 8.63
N GLU A 41 0.86 -15.75 7.88
CA GLU A 41 0.17 -14.54 8.36
C GLU A 41 1.09 -13.50 9.01
N ARG A 42 2.41 -13.69 8.90
CA ARG A 42 3.38 -12.71 9.39
C ARG A 42 3.37 -11.48 8.48
N VAL A 43 3.24 -10.31 9.09
CA VAL A 43 3.31 -9.03 8.38
C VAL A 43 4.76 -8.72 7.98
N LEU A 44 5.02 -8.63 6.68
CA LEU A 44 6.32 -8.24 6.11
C LEU A 44 6.49 -6.72 6.02
N GLY A 45 5.37 -6.01 5.91
CA GLY A 45 5.30 -4.56 5.78
C GLY A 45 3.95 -4.10 5.26
N HIS A 46 3.93 -2.92 4.67
CA HIS A 46 2.75 -2.32 4.07
C HIS A 46 2.99 -1.97 2.61
N LEU A 47 1.92 -2.09 1.83
CA LEU A 47 1.83 -1.67 0.45
C LEU A 47 0.87 -0.48 0.40
N ARG A 48 1.32 0.65 -0.10
CA ARG A 48 0.50 1.85 -0.31
C ARG A 48 0.37 2.16 -1.80
N ILE A 49 -0.85 2.44 -2.26
CA ILE A 49 -1.05 3.05 -3.57
C ILE A 49 -0.86 4.56 -3.44
N VAL A 50 -0.04 5.11 -4.32
CA VAL A 50 0.26 6.54 -4.40
C VAL A 50 -0.05 7.01 -5.82
N ALA A 51 -0.86 8.05 -5.94
CA ALA A 51 -1.10 8.69 -7.23
C ALA A 51 0.16 9.43 -7.69
N ASP A 52 0.51 9.26 -8.96
CA ASP A 52 1.62 9.90 -9.65
C ASP A 52 1.12 10.47 -10.99
N PRO A 53 1.71 11.56 -11.53
CA PRO A 53 1.31 12.11 -12.82
C PRO A 53 1.30 11.10 -13.98
N LEU A 54 2.11 10.05 -13.91
CA LEU A 54 2.20 9.00 -14.94
C LEU A 54 1.35 7.75 -14.61
N GLY A 55 0.64 7.74 -13.48
CA GLY A 55 -0.25 6.64 -13.10
C GLY A 55 -0.20 6.32 -11.61
N LEU A 56 -0.37 5.04 -11.27
CA LEU A 56 -0.31 4.59 -9.88
C LEU A 56 1.07 4.02 -9.56
N ARG A 57 1.63 4.43 -8.42
CA ARG A 57 2.82 3.84 -7.83
C ARG A 57 2.45 3.03 -6.60
N TYR A 58 3.24 2.00 -6.35
CA TYR A 58 3.16 1.11 -5.21
C TYR A 58 4.34 1.38 -4.30
N ARG A 59 4.08 1.97 -3.14
CA ARG A 59 5.09 2.26 -2.11
C ARG A 59 5.15 1.12 -1.10
N ALA A 60 6.34 0.59 -0.91
CA ALA A 60 6.64 -0.38 0.13
C ALA A 60 7.09 0.34 1.40
N GLU A 61 6.38 0.12 2.51
CA GLU A 61 6.64 0.75 3.80
C GLU A 61 6.88 -0.34 4.86
N ARG A 62 7.88 -0.16 5.73
CA ARG A 62 8.13 -1.05 6.87
C ARG A 62 8.05 -0.30 8.19
N LEU A 63 7.33 -0.87 9.15
CA LEU A 63 7.28 -0.32 10.51
C LEU A 63 8.63 -0.53 11.20
N HIS A 64 9.28 0.56 11.55
CA HIS A 64 10.44 0.55 12.42
C HIS A 64 9.98 0.60 13.87
N LEU A 65 9.89 -0.57 14.51
CA LEU A 65 9.28 -0.73 15.85
C LEU A 65 9.90 0.17 16.91
N ALA A 66 11.22 0.37 16.88
CA ALA A 66 11.92 1.17 17.89
C ALA A 66 11.52 2.66 17.88
N THR A 67 11.07 3.18 16.73
CA THR A 67 10.63 4.59 16.60
C THR A 67 9.14 4.73 16.34
N GLY A 68 8.43 3.64 16.11
CA GLY A 68 7.02 3.66 15.68
C GLY A 68 6.78 4.31 14.31
N THR A 69 7.83 4.54 13.52
CA THR A 69 7.72 5.21 12.22
C THR A 69 7.78 4.23 11.06
N PHE A 70 7.15 4.57 9.94
CA PHE A 70 7.28 3.80 8.71
C PHE A 70 8.48 4.29 7.90
N ARG A 71 9.37 3.36 7.55
CA ARG A 71 10.45 3.61 6.60
C ARG A 71 10.00 3.19 5.21
N ILE A 72 10.22 4.07 4.23
CA ILE A 72 10.00 3.75 2.82
C ILE A 72 11.14 2.83 2.39
N VAL A 73 10.79 1.62 1.95
CA VAL A 73 11.72 0.67 1.35
C VAL A 73 11.94 1.03 -0.12
N GLY A 74 10.88 1.48 -0.79
CA GLY A 74 10.95 1.97 -2.16
C GLY A 74 9.57 2.25 -2.76
N GLU A 75 9.57 2.73 -4.00
CA GLU A 75 8.37 2.93 -4.79
C GLU A 75 8.52 2.31 -6.18
N PHE A 76 7.46 1.65 -6.63
CA PHE A 76 7.51 0.77 -7.78
C PHE A 76 6.29 0.96 -8.67
N TRP A 77 6.42 0.67 -9.96
CA TRP A 77 5.28 0.70 -10.90
C TRP A 77 4.44 -0.57 -10.85
N ARG A 78 4.96 -1.66 -10.27
CA ARG A 78 4.25 -2.94 -10.11
C ARG A 78 4.11 -3.29 -8.63
N ALA A 79 2.95 -3.81 -8.25
CA ALA A 79 2.70 -4.29 -6.89
C ALA A 79 3.62 -5.46 -6.51
N ASP A 80 3.90 -6.37 -7.45
CA ASP A 80 4.81 -7.50 -7.24
C ASP A 80 6.21 -7.05 -6.82
N ASP A 81 6.75 -5.99 -7.43
CA ASP A 81 8.10 -5.48 -7.14
C ASP A 81 8.15 -4.85 -5.74
N ALA A 82 7.12 -4.08 -5.38
CA ALA A 82 6.99 -3.50 -4.05
C ALA A 82 6.89 -4.58 -2.95
N VAL A 83 6.09 -5.62 -3.18
CA VAL A 83 5.97 -6.77 -2.27
C VAL A 83 7.28 -7.55 -2.19
N ALA A 84 7.95 -7.77 -3.32
CA ALA A 84 9.24 -8.45 -3.35
C ALA A 84 10.31 -7.72 -2.53
N ALA A 85 10.34 -6.39 -2.56
CA ALA A 85 11.28 -5.58 -1.78
C ALA A 85 11.11 -5.74 -0.25
N LEU A 86 9.88 -6.05 0.20
CA LEU A 86 9.60 -6.29 1.62
C LEU A 86 10.10 -7.65 2.12
N ARG A 87 10.50 -8.57 1.23
CA ARG A 87 11.08 -9.87 1.62
C ARG A 87 12.53 -9.77 2.08
N TYR A 88 13.30 -8.85 1.51
CA TYR A 88 14.78 -8.82 1.63
C TYR A 88 15.33 -7.60 2.36
N SER A 89 14.48 -6.62 2.71
CA SER A 89 14.83 -5.48 3.55
C SER A 89 14.74 -5.80 5.03
#